data_AF-A0A3D1K3F1-F1
#
_entry.id   AF-A0A3D1K3F1-F1
#
_cell.length_a   1.000
_cell.length_b   1.000
_cell.length_c   1.000
_cell.angle_alpha   90.00
_cell.angle_beta   90.00
_cell.angle_gamma   90.00
#
_symmetry.space_group_name_H-M   'P 1'
#
loop_
_entity.id
_entity.type
_entity.pdbx_description
1 polymer ?
#
loop_
_entity_poly.entity_id
_entity_poly.type
_entity_poly.pdbx_seq_one_letter_code
_entity_poly.pdbx_strand_id
1 'polypeptide(L)'
;MDYSDNQINLYLKRLKNEQLKMKKRMFKSFFDIDCRLEELDKAGDPLTKLNEVVNWESFREKLETIREEDRKSNAGRKPFDAAVMFRILILQSLNNLGNDSIEYKIRDSLSFMRFLGLSLWNRVLDDAKTIWLYREHIQRKGCRNNRTGSNGWLQPGNLCSTQCA
;
A
#
# COMPACT_ATOMS: atom_id res chain seq x y z
N MET A 1 23.59 -42.20 42.13
CA MET A 1 23.42 -42.60 40.72
C MET A 1 24.23 -41.61 39.92
N ASP A 2 25.50 -41.93 39.70
CA ASP A 2 26.43 -41.00 39.07
C ASP A 2 26.29 -41.16 37.56
N TYR A 3 25.54 -40.24 36.97
CA TYR A 3 25.44 -40.12 35.52
C TYR A 3 26.86 -39.88 34.98
N SER A 4 27.33 -40.72 34.07
CA SER A 4 28.64 -40.49 33.45
C SER A 4 28.63 -39.17 32.68
N ASP A 5 29.78 -38.48 32.63
CA ASP A 5 29.91 -37.16 31.99
C ASP A 5 29.35 -37.13 30.56
N ASN A 6 29.42 -38.27 29.84
CA ASN A 6 28.84 -38.42 28.52
C ASN A 6 27.31 -38.40 28.52
N GLN A 7 26.66 -39.04 29.50
CA GLN A 7 25.21 -38.99 29.63
C GLN A 7 24.73 -37.60 30.06
N ILE A 8 25.48 -36.91 30.94
CA ILE A 8 25.19 -35.51 31.33
C ILE A 8 25.28 -34.60 30.09
N ASN A 9 26.34 -34.71 29.30
CA ASN A 9 26.52 -33.90 28.10
C ASN A 9 25.46 -34.17 27.03
N LEU A 10 25.04 -35.43 26.85
CA LEU A 10 23.93 -35.79 25.96
C LEU A 10 22.61 -35.17 26.42
N TYR A 11 22.33 -35.20 27.72
CA TYR A 11 21.12 -34.61 28.31
C TYR A 11 21.10 -33.09 28.17
N LEU A 12 22.21 -32.43 28.49
CA LEU A 12 22.38 -30.98 28.34
C LEU A 12 22.27 -30.55 26.87
N LYS A 13 22.83 -31.32 25.92
CA LYS A 13 22.71 -31.05 24.48
C LYS A 13 21.26 -31.17 24.00
N ARG A 14 20.52 -32.17 24.49
CA ARG A 14 19.09 -32.35 24.18
C ARG A 14 18.24 -31.20 24.75
N LEU A 15 18.48 -30.80 25.99
CA LEU A 15 17.77 -29.65 26.60
C LEU A 15 18.04 -28.35 25.86
N LYS A 16 19.28 -28.06 25.47
CA LYS A 16 19.62 -26.88 24.67
C LYS A 16 18.92 -26.90 23.30
N ASN A 17 18.86 -28.06 22.63
CA ASN A 17 18.16 -28.19 21.35
C ASN A 17 16.64 -28.01 21.49
N GLU A 18 16.01 -28.56 22.53
CA GLU A 18 14.57 -28.36 22.78
C GLU A 18 14.26 -26.90 23.16
N GLN A 19 15.10 -26.25 23.98
CA GLN A 19 15.00 -24.83 24.28
C GLN A 19 15.13 -23.97 23.02
N LEU A 20 16.11 -24.27 22.16
CA LEU A 20 16.30 -23.57 20.89
C LEU A 20 15.10 -23.77 19.95
N LYS A 21 14.54 -24.98 19.91
CA LYS A 21 13.36 -25.33 19.10
C LYS A 21 12.10 -24.60 19.59
N MET A 22 11.88 -24.54 20.90
CA MET A 22 10.77 -23.80 21.50
C MET A 22 10.92 -22.29 21.27
N LYS A 23 12.11 -21.75 21.48
CA LYS A 23 12.41 -20.34 21.20
C LYS A 23 12.20 -19.99 19.72
N LYS A 24 12.63 -20.88 18.80
CA LYS A 24 12.45 -20.71 17.35
C LYS A 24 10.97 -20.81 16.92
N ARG A 25 10.17 -21.68 17.56
CA ARG A 25 8.71 -21.77 17.33
C ARG A 25 7.97 -20.54 17.86
N MET A 26 8.33 -20.08 19.05
CA MET A 26 7.71 -18.91 19.68
C MET A 26 8.05 -17.61 18.93
N PHE A 27 9.28 -17.48 18.42
CA PHE A 27 9.70 -16.34 17.60
C PHE A 27 9.00 -16.31 16.24
N LYS A 28 8.71 -17.49 15.65
CA LYS A 28 7.82 -17.58 14.49
C LYS A 28 6.44 -16.99 14.83
N SER A 29 5.72 -17.53 15.81
CA SER A 29 4.32 -17.12 16.05
C SER A 29 4.08 -15.61 16.31
N PHE A 30 5.03 -14.91 16.94
CA PHE A 30 4.86 -13.48 17.23
C PHE A 30 5.32 -12.57 16.08
N PHE A 31 6.37 -12.96 15.34
CA PHE A 31 6.93 -12.18 14.23
C PHE A 31 6.67 -12.82 12.85
N ASP A 32 5.70 -13.72 12.71
CA ASP A 32 5.46 -14.48 11.49
C ASP A 32 5.18 -13.57 10.29
N ILE A 33 4.45 -12.46 10.49
CA ILE A 33 4.16 -11.46 9.45
C ILE A 33 5.44 -10.77 9.00
N ASP A 34 6.23 -10.24 9.94
CA ASP A 34 7.47 -9.52 9.64
C ASP A 34 8.50 -10.45 8.98
N CYS A 35 8.64 -11.67 9.51
CA CYS A 35 9.50 -12.70 8.94
C CYS A 35 9.09 -13.02 7.49
N ARG A 36 7.78 -13.14 7.23
CA ARG A 36 7.27 -13.40 5.88
C ARG A 36 7.53 -12.22 4.94
N LEU A 37 7.38 -10.99 5.41
CA LEU A 37 7.67 -9.77 4.65
C LEU A 37 9.17 -9.64 4.32
N GLU A 38 10.05 -9.97 5.26
CA GLU A 38 11.50 -10.01 5.04
C GLU A 38 11.90 -11.08 4.03
N GLU A 39 11.27 -12.27 4.07
CA GLU A 39 11.49 -13.30 3.05
C GLU A 39 11.08 -12.83 1.66
N LEU A 40 9.99 -12.06 1.55
CA LEU A 40 9.56 -11.45 0.28
C LEU A 40 10.54 -10.37 -0.20
N ASP A 41 11.10 -9.57 0.71
CA ASP A 41 12.15 -8.61 0.36
C ASP A 41 13.40 -9.30 -0.17
N LYS A 42 13.84 -10.38 0.50
CA LYS A 42 14.98 -11.20 0.05
C LYS A 42 14.72 -11.87 -1.30
N ALA A 43 13.47 -12.25 -1.59
CA ALA A 43 13.07 -12.76 -2.89
C ALA A 43 13.04 -11.67 -3.99
N GLY A 44 13.13 -10.39 -3.61
CA GLY A 44 13.23 -9.26 -4.52
C GLY A 44 11.88 -8.66 -4.88
N ASP A 45 11.07 -8.31 -3.87
CA ASP A 45 9.79 -7.60 -4.05
C ASP A 45 9.96 -6.36 -4.97
N PRO A 46 9.30 -6.34 -6.15
CA PRO A 46 9.40 -5.21 -7.07
C PRO A 46 8.87 -3.91 -6.46
N LEU A 47 7.94 -3.97 -5.50
CA LEU A 47 7.37 -2.79 -4.86
C LEU A 47 8.38 -2.10 -3.93
N THR A 48 9.18 -2.87 -3.19
CA THR A 48 10.26 -2.33 -2.35
C THR A 48 11.29 -1.60 -3.21
N LYS A 49 11.71 -2.21 -4.32
CA LYS A 49 12.64 -1.57 -5.28
C LYS A 49 12.07 -0.29 -5.88
N LEU A 50 10.78 -0.26 -6.21
CA LEU A 50 10.13 0.93 -6.73
C LEU A 50 10.16 2.09 -5.71
N ASN A 51 9.97 1.78 -4.43
CA ASN A 51 10.06 2.77 -3.36
C ASN A 51 11.47 3.33 -3.18
N GLU A 52 12.52 2.56 -3.45
CA GLU A 52 13.91 3.01 -3.37
C GLU A 52 14.30 3.92 -4.54
N VAL A 53 13.80 3.62 -5.75
CA VAL A 53 14.15 4.35 -6.97
C VAL A 53 13.42 5.69 -7.07
N VAL A 54 12.18 5.77 -6.57
CA VAL A 54 11.34 6.95 -6.74
C VAL A 54 11.39 7.86 -5.51
N ASN A 55 11.87 9.09 -5.69
CA ASN A 55 11.79 10.12 -4.66
C ASN A 55 10.35 10.68 -4.57
N TRP A 56 9.55 10.09 -3.68
CA TRP A 56 8.13 10.46 -3.49
C TRP A 56 7.92 11.90 -3.01
N GLU A 57 8.84 12.45 -2.23
CA GLU A 57 8.70 13.80 -1.66
C GLU A 57 8.85 14.88 -2.72
N SER A 58 9.63 14.63 -3.77
CA SER A 58 9.74 15.52 -4.93
C SER A 58 8.42 15.73 -5.67
N PHE A 59 7.47 14.80 -5.53
CA PHE A 59 6.14 14.93 -6.13
C PHE A 59 5.16 15.67 -5.21
N ARG A 60 5.43 15.77 -3.89
CA ARG A 60 4.50 16.33 -2.91
C ARG A 60 4.05 17.74 -3.30
N GLU A 61 4.98 18.63 -3.63
CA GLU A 61 4.68 20.02 -4.00
C GLU A 61 3.69 20.08 -5.18
N LYS A 62 3.99 19.35 -6.27
CA LYS A 62 3.14 19.32 -7.48
C LYS A 62 1.77 18.72 -7.19
N LEU A 63 1.70 17.68 -6.36
CA LEU A 63 0.46 16.98 -6.03
C LEU A 63 -0.41 17.76 -5.04
N GLU A 64 0.20 18.54 -4.14
CA GLU A 64 -0.51 19.43 -3.23
C GLU A 64 -1.13 20.61 -3.99
N THR A 65 -0.45 21.21 -4.97
CA THR A 65 -1.03 22.24 -5.85
C THR A 65 -2.26 21.75 -6.64
N ILE A 66 -2.29 20.46 -7.01
CA ILE A 66 -3.46 19.84 -7.66
C ILE A 66 -4.64 19.75 -6.69
N ARG A 67 -4.34 19.52 -5.41
CA ARG A 67 -5.31 19.27 -4.34
C ARG A 67 -5.86 20.54 -3.69
N GLU A 68 -5.18 21.68 -3.84
CA GLU A 68 -5.60 23.00 -3.34
C GLU A 68 -6.91 23.56 -3.94
N GLU A 69 -7.70 22.79 -4.69
CA GLU A 69 -9.04 23.26 -5.06
C GLU A 69 -9.95 23.30 -3.83
N ASP A 70 -10.42 24.52 -3.55
CA ASP A 70 -11.09 24.94 -2.32
C ASP A 70 -12.13 23.94 -1.83
N ARG A 71 -11.87 23.40 -0.64
CA ARG A 71 -12.93 22.85 0.18
C ARG A 71 -13.94 23.96 0.45
N LYS A 72 -15.18 23.76 -0.01
CA LYS A 72 -16.30 24.67 0.29
C LYS A 72 -16.56 24.80 1.81
N SER A 73 -16.13 23.84 2.61
CA SER A 73 -16.16 23.90 4.07
C SER A 73 -15.04 23.07 4.70
N ASN A 74 -14.57 23.46 5.89
CA ASN A 74 -13.60 22.69 6.68
C ASN A 74 -14.26 21.50 7.42
N ALA A 75 -15.56 21.25 7.18
CA ALA A 75 -16.29 20.16 7.81
C ALA A 75 -16.00 18.82 7.11
N GLY A 76 -15.86 17.74 7.90
CA GLY A 76 -15.72 16.38 7.40
C GLY A 76 -14.33 15.77 7.53
N ARG A 77 -14.21 14.53 7.06
CA ARG A 77 -13.00 13.69 7.16
C ARG A 77 -11.82 14.37 6.45
N LYS A 78 -10.63 14.40 7.08
CA LYS A 78 -9.40 14.89 6.45
C LYS A 78 -9.07 13.99 5.24
N PRO A 79 -8.71 14.55 4.06
CA PRO A 79 -8.41 13.72 2.91
C PRO A 79 -7.03 13.08 3.11
N PHE A 80 -6.80 11.95 2.45
CA PHE A 80 -5.53 11.23 2.52
C PHE A 80 -4.37 12.04 1.94
N ASP A 81 -3.15 11.66 2.31
CA ASP A 81 -1.93 12.29 1.81
C ASP A 81 -1.80 12.14 0.29
N ALA A 82 -1.38 13.21 -0.39
CA ALA A 82 -1.37 13.26 -1.85
C ALA A 82 -0.34 12.28 -2.44
N ALA A 83 0.80 12.10 -1.76
CA ALA A 83 1.83 11.13 -2.18
C ALA A 83 1.35 9.68 -2.04
N VAL A 84 0.50 9.36 -1.05
CA VAL A 84 -0.12 8.03 -0.91
C VAL A 84 -1.11 7.79 -2.06
N MET A 85 -1.94 8.78 -2.38
CA MET A 85 -2.87 8.69 -3.50
C MET A 85 -2.17 8.46 -4.84
N PHE A 86 -1.07 9.19 -5.08
CA PHE A 86 -0.28 9.01 -6.29
C PHE A 86 0.35 7.62 -6.39
N ARG A 87 0.88 7.08 -5.28
CA ARG A 87 1.38 5.70 -5.21
C ARG A 87 0.32 4.67 -5.57
N ILE A 88 -0.94 4.88 -5.17
CA ILE A 88 -2.06 4.00 -5.53
C ILE A 88 -2.36 4.03 -7.02
N LEU A 89 -2.33 5.20 -7.66
CA LEU A 89 -2.52 5.30 -9.11
C LEU A 89 -1.43 4.54 -9.88
N ILE A 90 -0.19 4.57 -9.38
CA ILE A 90 0.91 3.77 -9.96
C ILE A 90 0.63 2.28 -9.77
N LEU A 91 0.24 1.85 -8.57
CA LEU A 91 -0.12 0.44 -8.32
C LEU A 91 -1.27 -0.03 -9.24
N GLN A 92 -2.29 0.80 -9.46
CA GLN A 92 -3.36 0.52 -10.40
C GLN A 92 -2.82 0.32 -11.82
N SER A 93 -1.92 1.19 -12.28
CA SER A 93 -1.32 1.11 -13.61
C SER A 93 -0.42 -0.12 -13.78
N LEU A 94 0.36 -0.47 -12.75
CA LEU A 94 1.28 -1.62 -12.79
C LEU A 94 0.54 -2.95 -12.82
N ASN A 95 -0.59 -3.04 -12.12
CA ASN A 95 -1.38 -4.28 -12.01
C ASN A 95 -2.59 -4.29 -12.96
N ASN A 96 -2.78 -3.22 -13.75
CA ASN A 96 -3.92 -3.00 -14.64
C ASN A 96 -5.29 -3.21 -13.93
N LEU A 97 -5.42 -2.67 -12.71
CA LEU A 97 -6.59 -2.85 -11.83
C LEU A 97 -7.55 -1.66 -11.89
N GLY A 98 -8.84 -1.95 -11.76
CA GLY A 98 -9.89 -0.95 -11.54
C GLY A 98 -9.89 -0.36 -10.12
N ASN A 99 -10.74 0.63 -9.88
CA ASN A 99 -10.83 1.32 -8.58
C ASN A 99 -11.31 0.39 -7.45
N ASP A 100 -12.32 -0.44 -7.70
CA ASP A 100 -12.84 -1.35 -6.68
C ASP A 100 -11.86 -2.51 -6.40
N SER A 101 -11.22 -3.01 -7.47
CA SER A 101 -10.24 -4.09 -7.36
C SER A 101 -8.98 -3.67 -6.62
N ILE A 102 -8.50 -2.43 -6.81
CA ILE A 102 -7.34 -1.94 -6.07
C ILE A 102 -7.66 -1.75 -4.58
N GLU A 103 -8.88 -1.30 -4.24
CA GLU A 103 -9.30 -1.14 -2.85
C GLU A 103 -9.25 -2.49 -2.13
N TYR A 104 -9.85 -3.52 -2.75
CA TYR A 104 -9.81 -4.88 -2.22
C TYR A 104 -8.37 -5.38 -2.08
N LYS A 105 -7.51 -5.16 -3.08
CA LYS A 105 -6.11 -5.59 -3.04
C LYS A 105 -5.28 -4.89 -1.98
N ILE A 106 -5.51 -3.61 -1.73
CA ILE A 106 -4.82 -2.88 -0.65
C ILE A 106 -5.22 -3.45 0.72
N ARG A 107 -6.48 -3.88 0.88
CA ARG A 107 -6.97 -4.49 2.13
C ARG A 107 -6.44 -5.91 2.35
N ASP A 108 -6.28 -6.68 1.28
CA ASP A 108 -5.88 -8.08 1.29
C ASP A 108 -4.36 -8.28 1.31
N SER A 109 -3.59 -7.39 0.67
CA SER A 109 -2.16 -7.58 0.45
C SER A 109 -1.29 -6.72 1.38
N LEU A 110 -0.58 -7.38 2.28
CA LEU A 110 0.40 -6.73 3.17
C LEU A 110 1.56 -6.06 2.39
N SER A 111 1.95 -6.60 1.23
CA SER A 111 2.96 -5.97 0.37
C SER A 111 2.51 -4.60 -0.13
N PHE A 112 1.21 -4.44 -0.42
CA PHE A 112 0.65 -3.15 -0.84
C PHE A 112 0.56 -2.18 0.33
N MET A 113 0.15 -2.64 1.52
CA MET A 113 0.15 -1.82 2.73
C MET A 113 1.56 -1.33 3.07
N ARG A 114 2.56 -2.21 3.00
CA ARG A 114 3.98 -1.89 3.20
C ARG A 114 4.46 -0.84 2.20
N PHE A 115 4.15 -1.03 0.91
CA PHE A 115 4.52 -0.07 -0.14
C PHE A 115 3.93 1.33 0.09
N LEU A 116 2.67 1.38 0.51
CA LEU A 116 1.95 2.63 0.79
C LEU A 116 2.33 3.27 2.13
N GLY A 117 3.05 2.56 3.01
CA GLY A 117 3.36 3.01 4.36
C GLY A 117 2.13 3.05 5.28
N LEU A 118 1.12 2.22 4.98
CA LEU A 118 -0.06 2.08 5.82
C LEU A 118 0.19 0.98 6.86
N SER A 119 -0.16 1.26 8.12
CA SER A 119 -0.20 0.22 9.15
C SER A 119 -1.59 -0.41 9.22
N LEU A 120 -1.69 -1.64 9.72
CA LEU A 120 -2.96 -2.36 9.91
C LEU A 120 -3.99 -1.58 10.76
N TRP A 121 -3.48 -0.75 11.68
CA TRP A 121 -4.26 0.09 12.57
C TRP A 121 -4.60 1.45 11.96
N ASN A 122 -3.83 1.87 10.95
CA ASN A 122 -4.06 3.13 10.27
C ASN A 122 -5.20 2.98 9.27
N ARG A 123 -5.82 4.10 8.96
CA ARG A 123 -6.95 4.21 8.06
C ARG A 123 -6.58 3.64 6.69
N VAL A 124 -7.10 2.46 6.36
CA VAL A 124 -7.08 1.93 4.99
C VAL A 124 -7.97 2.82 4.12
N LEU A 125 -7.53 3.08 2.90
CA LEU A 125 -8.36 3.73 1.89
C LEU A 125 -9.55 2.83 1.57
N ASP A 126 -10.72 3.24 2.08
CA ASP A 126 -11.96 2.48 2.14
C ASP A 126 -12.98 2.92 1.07
N ASP A 127 -12.53 3.67 0.06
CA ASP A 127 -13.45 4.23 -0.92
C ASP A 127 -12.82 4.38 -2.30
N ALA A 128 -13.17 3.47 -3.21
CA ALA A 128 -12.91 3.57 -4.63
C ALA A 128 -13.30 4.93 -5.24
N LYS A 129 -14.32 5.61 -4.71
CA LYS A 129 -14.70 6.96 -5.17
C LYS A 129 -13.65 8.00 -4.84
N THR A 130 -12.93 7.84 -3.73
CA THR A 130 -11.84 8.77 -3.37
C THR A 130 -10.69 8.67 -4.39
N ILE A 131 -10.37 7.47 -4.87
CA ILE A 131 -9.36 7.25 -5.92
C ILE A 131 -9.84 7.86 -7.25
N TRP A 132 -11.11 7.61 -7.59
CA TRP A 132 -11.73 8.16 -8.79
C TRP A 132 -11.73 9.70 -8.80
N LEU A 133 -12.17 10.33 -7.71
CA LEU A 133 -12.17 11.79 -7.55
C LEU A 133 -10.76 12.35 -7.72
N TYR A 134 -9.76 11.72 -7.10
CA TYR A 134 -8.38 12.18 -7.21
C TYR A 134 -7.85 12.11 -8.65
N ARG A 135 -8.18 11.05 -9.39
CA ARG A 135 -7.85 10.93 -10.82
C ARG A 135 -8.52 12.03 -11.64
N GLU A 136 -9.79 12.31 -11.38
CA GLU A 136 -10.53 13.38 -12.04
C GLU A 136 -9.89 14.75 -11.79
N HIS A 137 -9.47 15.04 -10.55
CA HIS A 137 -8.76 16.27 -10.20
C HIS A 137 -7.45 16.43 -10.97
N ILE A 138 -6.63 15.37 -11.05
CA ILE A 138 -5.39 15.37 -11.84
C ILE A 138 -5.69 15.65 -13.30
N GLN A 139 -6.67 14.95 -13.88
CA GLN A 139 -7.03 15.10 -15.30
C GLN A 139 -7.49 16.53 -15.59
N ARG A 140 -8.33 17.11 -14.73
CA ARG A 140 -8.87 18.46 -14.91
C ARG A 140 -7.79 19.54 -14.83
N LYS A 141 -6.80 19.39 -13.94
CA LYS A 141 -5.65 20.30 -13.85
C LYS A 141 -4.67 20.09 -15.01
N GLY A 142 -4.43 18.85 -15.44
CA GLY A 142 -3.64 18.53 -16.62
C GLY A 142 -4.20 19.14 -17.91
N CYS A 143 -5.53 19.07 -18.10
CA CYS A 143 -6.24 19.68 -19.23
C CYS A 143 -6.31 21.22 -19.17
N ARG A 144 -6.04 21.85 -18.02
CA ARG A 144 -6.01 23.32 -17.91
C ARG A 144 -4.68 23.89 -18.43
N ASN A 145 -3.62 23.09 -18.38
CA ASN A 145 -2.24 23.50 -18.68
C ASN A 145 -1.81 23.22 -20.13
N ASN A 146 -2.62 22.48 -20.91
CA ASN A 146 -2.32 22.10 -22.29
C ASN A 146 -3.14 22.87 -23.35
N ARG A 147 -3.56 24.11 -23.06
CA ARG A 147 -4.17 25.00 -24.07
C ARG A 147 -3.15 25.63 -25.02
N THR A 148 -2.32 24.79 -25.61
CA THR A 148 -1.67 25.06 -26.89
C THR A 148 -1.98 23.88 -27.81
N GLY A 149 -3.00 24.05 -28.65
CA GLY A 149 -3.20 23.26 -29.87
C GLY A 149 -3.87 21.90 -29.71
N SER A 150 -5.12 21.84 -30.14
CA SER A 150 -5.67 20.79 -31.02
C SER A 150 -5.39 19.31 -30.66
N ASN A 151 -6.41 18.62 -30.16
CA ASN A 151 -7.09 17.48 -30.81
C ASN A 151 -7.79 16.63 -29.75
N GLY A 152 -9.12 16.57 -29.86
CA GLY A 152 -9.98 15.93 -28.89
C GLY A 152 -9.84 14.42 -28.87
N TRP A 153 -9.75 13.86 -27.67
CA TRP A 153 -10.32 12.58 -27.28
C TRP A 153 -10.54 12.62 -25.77
N LEU A 154 -11.80 12.44 -25.36
CA LEU A 154 -12.36 11.99 -24.08
C LEU A 154 -13.75 12.65 -23.92
N GLN A 155 -14.75 12.11 -24.61
CA GLN A 155 -16.13 12.37 -24.25
C GLN A 155 -16.50 11.48 -23.05
N PRO A 156 -17.06 12.02 -21.96
CA PRO A 156 -17.69 11.23 -20.93
C PRO A 156 -19.02 10.69 -21.47
N GLY A 157 -18.99 9.48 -22.01
CA GLY A 157 -20.19 8.73 -22.34
C GLY A 157 -20.80 8.10 -21.09
N ASN A 158 -22.03 8.49 -20.82
CA ASN A 158 -23.11 7.68 -20.24
C ASN A 158 -23.04 7.36 -18.73
N LEU A 159 -23.46 8.32 -17.91
CA LEU A 159 -24.34 8.06 -16.77
C LEU A 159 -25.39 9.18 -16.71
N CYS A 160 -26.42 9.10 -17.55
CA CYS A 160 -27.64 9.88 -17.40
C CYS A 160 -28.85 9.03 -17.78
N SER A 161 -29.85 9.06 -16.89
CA SER A 161 -31.28 8.80 -17.11
C SER A 161 -31.75 7.40 -17.50
N THR A 162 -32.09 6.61 -16.49
CA THR A 162 -33.33 5.82 -16.36
C THR A 162 -33.49 5.56 -14.85
N GLN A 163 -34.59 5.76 -14.13
CA GLN A 163 -35.98 6.04 -14.48
C GLN A 163 -36.59 6.65 -13.19
N CYS A 164 -37.15 7.85 -13.25
CA CYS A 164 -38.24 8.26 -12.37
C CYS A 164 -39.46 8.42 -13.28
N ALA A 165 -40.37 7.47 -13.19
CA ALA A 165 -41.78 7.58 -13.54
C ALA A 165 -42.53 6.71 -12.53
#